data_AF-A0A4Y9LMG0-F1
#
_entry.id   AF-A0A4Y9LMG0-F1
#
_cell.length_a   1.000
_cell.length_b   1.000
_cell.length_c   1.000
_cell.angle_alpha   90.00
_cell.angle_beta   90.00
_cell.angle_gamma   90.00
#
_symmetry.space_group_name_H-M   'P 1'
#
loop_
_entity.id
_entity.type
_entity.pdbx_description
1 polymer ?
#
loop_
_entity_poly.entity_id
_entity_poly.type
_entity_poly.pdbx_seq_one_letter_code
_entity_poly.pdbx_strand_id
1 'polypeptide(L)' 'MRKPKEKVSSARRRADGRRQLLVYLQPDIIRELKRAAITDERPAYELVEEAIRDWLSKDRRKK' A
#
# COMPACT_ATOMS: atom_id res chain seq x y z
N MET A 1 14.08 13.63 24.42
CA MET A 1 13.19 12.93 23.46
C MET A 1 11.81 13.58 23.50
N ARG A 2 11.26 13.99 22.35
CA ARG A 2 9.90 14.59 22.26
C ARG A 2 8.87 13.46 22.45
N LYS A 3 7.97 13.58 23.43
CA LYS A 3 6.86 12.63 23.62
C LYS A 3 6.00 12.59 22.33
N PRO A 4 5.62 11.40 21.82
CA PRO A 4 4.70 11.33 20.70
C PRO A 4 3.40 12.05 21.04
N LYS A 5 2.87 12.88 20.14
CA LYS A 5 1.53 13.45 20.32
C LYS A 5 0.52 12.31 20.32
N GLU A 6 -0.08 12.08 21.48
CA GLU A 6 -0.96 10.95 21.81
C GLU A 6 -2.22 10.88 20.93
N LYS A 7 -2.64 12.02 20.38
CA LYS A 7 -3.73 12.07 19.40
C LYS A 7 -3.16 11.85 18.01
N VAL A 8 -3.13 10.59 17.56
CA VAL A 8 -2.98 10.25 16.15
C VAL A 8 -4.12 10.96 15.41
N SER A 9 -3.77 12.01 14.66
CA SER A 9 -4.73 12.82 13.88
C SER A 9 -5.74 11.91 13.17
N SER A 10 -7.03 12.05 13.50
CA SER A 10 -8.14 11.39 12.83
C SER A 10 -8.16 11.66 11.33
N ALA A 11 -7.47 12.72 10.87
CA ALA A 11 -7.30 13.04 9.45
C ALA A 11 -6.60 11.94 8.63
N ARG A 12 -5.92 10.97 9.28
CA ARG A 12 -5.31 9.81 8.60
C ARG A 12 -6.25 8.62 8.44
N ARG A 13 -7.47 8.66 8.99
CA ARG A 13 -8.46 7.58 8.81
C ARG A 13 -9.19 7.80 7.50
N ARG A 14 -9.08 6.85 6.57
CA ARG A 14 -9.92 6.82 5.37
C ARG A 14 -11.32 6.33 5.71
N ALA A 15 -12.32 6.82 4.99
CA ALA A 15 -13.71 6.40 5.17
C ALA A 15 -13.92 4.90 4.91
N ASP A 16 -13.09 4.32 4.03
CA ASP A 16 -13.10 2.90 3.64
C ASP A 16 -12.33 1.96 4.58
N GLY A 17 -11.82 2.46 5.71
CA GLY A 17 -11.08 1.65 6.69
C GLY A 17 -9.64 1.31 6.30
N ARG A 18 -9.16 1.69 5.10
CA ARG A 18 -7.77 1.45 4.71
C ARG A 18 -6.81 2.32 5.51
N ARG A 19 -5.62 1.77 5.74
CA ARG A 19 -4.55 2.42 6.51
C ARG A 19 -3.29 2.56 5.65
N GLN A 20 -2.54 3.63 5.87
CA GLN A 20 -1.27 3.86 5.19
C GLN A 20 -0.20 2.89 5.71
N LEU A 21 0.58 2.33 4.78
CA LEU A 21 1.82 1.60 5.04
C LEU A 21 2.92 2.24 4.21
N LEU A 22 4.02 2.62 4.85
CA LEU A 22 5.22 3.09 4.14
C LEU A 22 6.07 1.87 3.77
N VAL A 23 6.36 1.71 2.48
CA VAL A 23 7.25 0.66 1.95
C VAL A 23 8.37 1.30 1.15
N TYR A 24 9.56 0.71 1.25
CA TYR A 24 10.69 1.06 0.40
C TYR A 24 10.71 0.13 -0.81
N LEU A 25 10.76 0.71 -2.00
CA LEU A 25 10.81 0.01 -3.28
C LEU A 25 11.96 0.57 -4.11
N GLN A 26 12.47 -0.23 -5.04
CA GLN A 26 13.46 0.26 -6.00
C GLN A 26 12.83 1.34 -6.91
N PRO A 27 13.59 2.37 -7.33
CA PRO A 27 13.04 3.50 -8.09
C PRO A 27 12.38 3.12 -9.42
N ASP A 28 12.88 2.09 -10.09
CA ASP A 28 12.32 1.50 -11.31
C ASP A 28 10.95 0.87 -11.05
N ILE A 29 10.82 0.09 -9.97
CA ILE A 29 9.54 -0.50 -9.56
C ILE A 29 8.50 0.57 -9.26
N ILE A 30 8.90 1.68 -8.62
CA ILE A 30 7.99 2.81 -8.36
C ILE A 30 7.48 3.42 -9.68
N ARG A 31 8.35 3.54 -10.69
CA ARG A 31 7.95 4.09 -12.01
C ARG A 31 6.97 3.17 -12.72
N GLU A 32 7.27 1.87 -12.77
CA GLU A 32 6.40 0.89 -13.43
C GLU A 32 5.04 0.78 -12.73
N LEU A 33 5.01 0.76 -11.40
CA LEU A 33 3.76 0.77 -10.64
C LEU A 33 2.90 2.00 -10.96
N LYS A 34 3.51 3.20 -11.03
CA LYS A 34 2.78 4.43 -11.37
C LYS A 34 2.27 4.39 -12.82
N ARG A 35 3.08 3.87 -13.75
CA ARG A 35 2.70 3.73 -15.15
C ARG A 35 1.51 2.78 -15.32
N ALA A 36 1.55 1.62 -14.65
CA ALA A 36 0.44 0.67 -14.63
C ALA A 36 -0.84 1.31 -14.06
N ALA A 37 -0.72 2.00 -12.92
CA ALA A 37 -1.84 2.71 -12.30
C ALA A 37 -2.50 3.74 -13.23
N ILE A 38 -1.70 4.52 -13.98
CA ILE A 38 -2.21 5.48 -14.98
C ILE A 38 -2.89 4.74 -16.14
N THR A 39 -2.28 3.67 -16.64
CA THR A 39 -2.79 2.88 -17.77
C THR A 39 -4.15 2.25 -17.44
N ASP A 40 -4.29 1.75 -16.22
CA ASP A 40 -5.51 1.07 -15.75
C ASP A 40 -6.56 2.04 -15.19
N GLU A 41 -6.30 3.36 -15.20
CA GLU A 41 -7.14 4.40 -14.60
C GLU A 41 -7.50 4.14 -13.12
N ARG A 42 -6.56 3.54 -12.38
CA ARG A 42 -6.78 3.10 -11.00
C ARG A 42 -5.67 3.58 -10.08
N PRO A 43 -5.95 3.83 -8.80
CA PRO A 43 -4.93 4.28 -7.88
C PRO A 43 -3.93 3.14 -7.57
N ALA A 44 -2.64 3.46 -7.57
CA ALA A 44 -1.54 2.50 -7.42
C ALA A 44 -1.64 1.56 -6.19
N TYR A 45 -2.29 1.99 -5.11
CA TYR A 45 -2.44 1.16 -3.93
C TYR A 45 -3.32 -0.09 -4.20
N GLU A 46 -4.22 -0.05 -5.21
CA GLU A 46 -5.05 -1.20 -5.56
C GLU A 46 -4.22 -2.31 -6.21
N LEU A 47 -3.34 -1.93 -7.14
CA LEU A 47 -2.41 -2.86 -7.78
C LEU A 47 -1.47 -3.49 -6.74
N VAL A 48 -0.99 -2.69 -5.78
CA VAL A 48 -0.17 -3.19 -4.67
C VAL A 48 -0.96 -4.17 -3.79
N GLU A 49 -2.19 -3.84 -3.43
CA GLU A 49 -3.06 -4.71 -2.62
C GLU A 49 -3.33 -6.05 -3.33
N GLU A 50 -3.62 -6.03 -4.64
CA GLU A 50 -3.83 -7.22 -5.47
C GLU A 50 -2.57 -8.10 -5.50
N ALA A 51 -1.41 -7.52 -5.81
CA ALA A 51 -0.14 -8.23 -5.86
C ALA A 51 0.21 -8.88 -4.50
N ILE A 52 -0.04 -8.17 -3.39
CA ILE A 52 0.20 -8.69 -2.04
C ILE A 52 -0.76 -9.84 -1.72
N ARG A 53 -2.05 -9.72 -2.05
CA ARG A 53 -3.04 -10.80 -1.85
C ARG A 53 -2.65 -12.05 -2.63
N ASP A 54 -2.24 -11.89 -3.87
CA ASP A 54 -1.80 -12.99 -4.71
C ASP A 54 -0.58 -13.68 -4.12
N TRP A 55 0.43 -12.91 -3.68
CA TRP A 55 1.62 -13.45 -3.04
C TRP A 55 1.29 -14.23 -1.75
N LEU A 56 0.47 -13.65 -0.86
CA LEU A 56 0.03 -14.31 0.37
C LEU A 56 -0.79 -15.57 0.12
N SER A 57 -1.62 -15.58 -0.93
CA SER A 57 -2.43 -16.74 -1.29
C SER A 57 -1.58 -17.92 -1.76
N LYS A 58 -0.45 -17.65 -2.42
CA LYS A 58 0.50 -18.68 -2.88
C LYS A 58 1.29 -19.26 -1.72
N ASP A 59 1.67 -18.42 -0.76
CA ASP A 59 2.39 -18.87 0.45
C ASP A 59 1.53 -19.82 1.31
N ARG A 60 0.24 -19.48 1.49
CA ARG A 60 -0.70 -20.32 2.24
C ARG A 60 -0.96 -21.70 1.62
N ARG A 61 -0.77 -21.87 0.30
CA ARG A 61 -0.92 -23.17 -0.37
C ARG A 61 0.33 -24.05 -0.27
N LYS A 62 1.45 -23.49 0.17
CA LYS A 62 2.72 -24.21 0.36
C LYS A 62 2.91 -24.72 1.78
N LYS A 63 2.06 -24.29 2.72
CA LYS A 63 1.94 -24.84 4.07
C LYS A 63 0.82 -25.86 4.11
#